data_AF-A0A819VX33-F1
#
_entry.id   AF-A0A819VX33-F1
#
_cell.length_a   1.000
_cell.length_b   1.000
_cell.length_c   1.000
_cell.angle_alpha   90.00
_cell.angle_beta   90.00
_cell.angle_gamma   90.00
#
_symmetry.space_group_name_H-M   'P 1'
#
loop_
_entity.id
_entity.type
_entity.pdbx_description
1 polymer ?
#
loop_
_entity_poly.entity_id
_entity_poly.type
_entity_poly.pdbx_seq_one_letter_code
_entity_poly.pdbx_strand_id
1 'polypeptide(L)'
;MKQDYVICDSCKSLISYKAQTGTGGMQKHIECCRQISNVLDEHNESKITKYFHSTKTKSNYVPLKFKNKITNSLVEFIILNGRPFEIVNGSGFINTIECVLGVVRTLLESSTVSASNLIVDPKTLSRHIDRIYDERKCQLISLFQTIKSFIITVDFWKGYFTGVHYAAYELENQTSPNIRRFVNSILAEFGLSFDTSSSYVVSDNENRMRCAFVDLKRVVVEKLSDEKRPTIHLVVPLRQYLINCCVIHDDDEGGLISIKKFIDDQIKTMWISQDEHLLATILHPQLKHFD
;
A
#
# COMPACT_ATOMS: atom_id res chain seq x y z
N MET A 1 7.28 29.98 -25.42
CA MET A 1 6.68 30.05 -26.78
C MET A 1 5.17 30.13 -26.63
N LYS A 2 4.54 31.16 -27.19
CA LYS A 2 3.07 31.29 -27.23
C LYS A 2 2.53 30.46 -28.39
N GLN A 3 1.49 29.69 -28.17
CA GLN A 3 0.84 28.88 -29.21
C GLN A 3 -0.49 29.54 -29.57
N ASP A 4 -0.66 29.88 -30.84
CA ASP A 4 -1.86 30.54 -31.33
C ASP A 4 -2.85 29.48 -31.84
N TYR A 5 -4.14 29.81 -31.78
CA TYR A 5 -5.23 28.91 -32.20
C TYR A 5 -6.16 29.65 -33.16
N VAL A 6 -6.69 28.91 -34.13
CA VAL A 6 -7.68 29.38 -35.10
C VAL A 6 -8.88 28.43 -35.11
N ILE A 7 -10.08 28.95 -35.34
CA ILE A 7 -11.31 28.14 -35.39
C ILE A 7 -11.76 28.01 -36.85
N CYS A 8 -12.05 26.79 -37.31
CA CYS A 8 -12.64 26.56 -38.62
C CYS A 8 -14.08 27.02 -38.64
N ASP A 9 -14.47 27.88 -39.58
CA ASP A 9 -15.85 28.37 -39.64
C ASP A 9 -16.88 27.32 -40.03
N SER A 10 -16.47 26.29 -40.76
CA SER A 10 -17.36 25.26 -41.28
C SER A 10 -17.73 24.23 -40.20
N CYS A 11 -16.74 23.65 -39.51
CA CYS A 11 -16.98 22.61 -38.49
C CYS A 11 -16.73 23.06 -37.05
N LYS A 12 -16.43 24.35 -36.83
CA LYS A 12 -16.14 24.97 -35.52
C LYS A 12 -15.02 24.30 -34.71
N SER A 13 -14.13 23.55 -35.37
CA SER A 13 -12.99 22.89 -34.73
C SER A 13 -11.84 23.87 -34.47
N LEU A 14 -11.24 23.79 -33.29
CA LEU A 14 -10.07 24.58 -32.88
C LEU A 14 -8.78 23.92 -33.39
N ILE A 15 -7.96 24.66 -34.12
CA ILE A 15 -6.74 24.19 -34.78
C ILE A 15 -5.55 24.98 -34.24
N SER A 16 -4.49 24.28 -33.85
CA SER A 16 -3.26 24.95 -33.43
C SER A 16 -2.52 25.52 -34.64
N TYR A 17 -2.18 26.80 -34.58
CA TYR A 17 -1.41 27.51 -35.59
C TYR A 17 -0.01 27.87 -35.06
N LYS A 18 1.00 27.67 -35.90
CA LYS A 18 2.39 28.08 -35.62
C LYS A 18 2.90 28.83 -36.84
N ALA A 19 3.21 30.11 -36.67
CA ALA A 19 3.69 30.98 -37.76
C ALA A 19 4.93 30.40 -38.48
N GLN A 20 5.80 29.69 -37.73
CA GLN A 20 7.06 29.13 -38.25
C GLN A 20 6.89 27.87 -39.11
N THR A 21 5.86 27.06 -38.88
CA THR A 21 5.67 25.77 -39.58
C THR A 21 4.62 25.84 -40.69
N GLY A 22 4.13 27.04 -41.01
CA GLY A 22 3.20 27.29 -42.11
C GLY A 22 1.79 26.71 -41.90
N THR A 23 0.97 26.83 -42.94
CA THR A 23 -0.46 26.47 -42.97
C THR A 23 -0.74 24.98 -43.06
N GLY A 24 0.26 24.10 -42.99
CA GLY A 24 0.10 22.67 -43.25
C GLY A 24 -0.93 21.97 -42.36
N GLY A 25 -1.03 22.36 -41.08
CA GLY A 25 -2.06 21.86 -40.16
C GLY A 25 -3.48 22.29 -40.54
N MET A 26 -3.62 23.54 -41.03
CA MET A 26 -4.90 24.05 -41.52
C MET A 26 -5.28 23.38 -42.85
N GLN A 27 -4.33 23.15 -43.75
CA GLN A 27 -4.58 22.55 -45.06
C GLN A 27 -5.09 21.11 -44.94
N LYS A 28 -4.45 20.29 -44.09
CA LYS A 28 -4.94 18.94 -43.77
C LYS A 28 -6.35 18.97 -43.19
N HIS A 29 -6.62 19.94 -42.32
CA HIS A 29 -7.97 20.11 -41.78
C HIS A 29 -8.98 20.51 -42.86
N ILE A 30 -8.66 21.44 -43.77
CA ILE A 30 -9.55 21.86 -44.86
C ILE A 30 -9.91 20.67 -45.77
N GLU A 31 -8.93 19.83 -46.09
CA GLU A 31 -9.14 18.61 -46.88
C GLU A 31 -10.10 17.64 -46.17
N CYS A 32 -9.90 17.36 -44.88
CA CYS A 32 -10.80 16.52 -44.10
C CYS A 32 -12.18 17.16 -43.90
N CYS A 33 -12.24 18.46 -43.64
CA CYS A 33 -13.48 19.19 -43.36
C CYS A 33 -14.39 19.22 -44.60
N ARG A 34 -13.82 19.35 -45.81
CA ARG A 34 -14.57 19.26 -47.07
C ARG A 34 -15.16 17.88 -47.32
N GLN A 35 -14.48 16.82 -46.90
CA GLN A 35 -15.00 15.47 -47.04
C GLN A 35 -16.20 15.22 -46.13
N ILE A 36 -16.20 15.81 -44.92
CA ILE A 36 -17.29 15.67 -43.95
C ILE A 36 -18.53 16.47 -44.38
N SER A 37 -18.37 17.65 -45.00
CA SER A 37 -19.52 18.44 -45.48
C SER A 37 -20.27 17.78 -46.63
N ASN A 38 -19.62 16.92 -47.42
CA ASN A 38 -20.25 16.24 -48.55
C ASN A 38 -21.06 14.98 -48.17
N VAL A 39 -21.04 14.58 -46.89
CA VAL A 39 -21.76 13.39 -46.38
C VAL A 39 -23.00 13.78 -45.56
N LEU A 40 -23.28 15.09 -45.42
CA LEU A 40 -24.25 15.61 -44.45
C LEU A 40 -25.64 15.98 -45.00
N ASP A 41 -26.09 15.44 -46.13
CA ASP A 41 -27.48 15.65 -46.58
C ASP A 41 -28.50 14.65 -46.04
N GLU A 42 -28.09 13.53 -45.43
CA GLU A 42 -29.04 12.61 -44.80
C GLU A 42 -28.44 12.00 -43.54
N HIS A 43 -28.64 12.65 -42.39
CA HIS A 43 -28.97 12.07 -41.08
C HIS A 43 -28.49 12.96 -39.93
N ASN A 44 -29.46 13.69 -39.39
CA ASN A 44 -29.72 13.80 -37.95
C ASN A 44 -28.49 14.13 -37.07
N GLU A 45 -28.22 15.43 -36.94
CA GLU A 45 -27.26 16.02 -36.02
C GLU A 45 -27.28 15.33 -34.64
N SER A 46 -26.19 14.65 -34.32
CA SER A 46 -25.97 14.13 -32.98
C SER A 46 -25.68 15.30 -32.02
N LYS A 47 -26.74 15.78 -31.36
CA LYS A 47 -26.61 16.71 -30.22
C LYS A 47 -25.52 16.19 -29.26
N ILE A 48 -24.66 17.11 -28.81
CA ILE A 48 -23.57 16.93 -27.84
C ILE A 48 -23.98 16.17 -26.56
N THR A 49 -25.28 16.07 -26.27
CA THR A 49 -25.82 15.23 -25.19
C THR A 49 -25.53 13.73 -25.34
N LYS A 50 -25.21 13.22 -26.54
CA LYS A 50 -24.82 11.80 -26.72
C LYS A 50 -23.48 11.43 -26.07
N TYR A 51 -22.56 12.37 -25.88
CA TYR A 51 -21.31 12.07 -25.14
C TYR A 51 -21.54 11.81 -23.66
N PHE A 52 -22.61 12.36 -23.07
CA PHE A 52 -23.00 12.08 -21.68
C PHE A 52 -23.79 10.78 -21.51
N HIS A 53 -24.23 10.14 -22.60
CA HIS A 53 -24.86 8.81 -22.54
C HIS A 53 -23.86 7.65 -22.66
N SER A 54 -22.61 7.91 -23.07
CA SER A 54 -21.55 6.90 -23.17
C SER A 54 -21.18 6.26 -21.82
N THR A 55 -21.47 6.90 -20.68
CA THR A 55 -21.27 6.31 -19.35
C THR A 55 -22.41 5.40 -18.89
N LYS A 56 -23.58 5.44 -19.55
CA LYS A 56 -24.74 4.59 -19.19
C LYS A 56 -24.79 3.26 -19.95
N THR A 57 -23.98 3.09 -21.00
CA THR A 57 -23.88 1.86 -21.79
C THR A 57 -22.70 0.97 -21.41
N LYS A 58 -21.99 1.27 -20.31
CA LYS A 58 -20.99 0.34 -19.75
C LYS A 58 -21.73 -0.82 -19.09
N SER A 59 -21.33 -2.04 -19.40
CA SER A 59 -21.84 -3.32 -18.85
C SER A 59 -21.89 -3.42 -17.33
N ASN A 60 -21.33 -2.43 -16.61
CA ASN A 60 -21.24 -2.36 -15.15
C ASN A 60 -21.97 -1.13 -14.55
N TYR A 61 -22.87 -0.49 -15.30
CA TYR A 61 -23.62 0.67 -14.79
C TYR A 61 -24.64 0.24 -13.71
N VAL A 62 -24.45 0.75 -12.49
CA VAL A 62 -25.43 0.60 -11.39
C VAL A 62 -26.23 1.89 -11.26
N PRO A 63 -27.57 1.88 -11.46
CA PRO A 63 -28.40 3.07 -11.32
C PRO A 63 -28.28 3.71 -9.93
N LEU A 64 -28.31 5.04 -9.88
CA LEU A 64 -28.11 5.82 -8.64
C LEU A 64 -29.04 5.40 -7.50
N LYS A 65 -30.30 5.06 -7.80
CA LYS A 65 -31.27 4.57 -6.80
C LYS A 65 -30.74 3.34 -6.04
N PHE A 66 -30.14 2.39 -6.75
CA PHE A 66 -29.56 1.19 -6.13
C PHE A 66 -28.26 1.50 -5.40
N LYS A 67 -27.43 2.40 -5.96
CA LYS A 67 -26.21 2.86 -5.29
C LYS A 67 -26.52 3.49 -3.94
N ASN A 68 -27.50 4.38 -3.88
CA ASN A 68 -27.94 5.01 -2.64
C ASN A 68 -28.48 3.98 -1.62
N LYS A 69 -29.24 2.98 -2.10
CA LYS A 69 -29.72 1.90 -1.23
C LYS A 69 -28.57 1.10 -0.62
N ILE A 70 -27.58 0.72 -1.43
CA ILE A 70 -26.37 0.02 -0.97
C ILE A 70 -25.60 0.89 0.02
N THR A 71 -25.40 2.17 -0.28
CA THR A 71 -24.73 3.11 0.62
C THR A 71 -25.41 3.17 1.98
N ASN A 72 -26.74 3.33 2.03
CA ASN A 72 -27.48 3.37 3.29
C ASN A 72 -27.34 2.06 4.07
N SER A 73 -27.45 0.90 3.41
CA SER A 73 -27.26 -0.39 4.07
C SER A 73 -25.84 -0.61 4.61
N LEU A 74 -24.81 -0.11 3.92
CA LEU A 74 -23.43 -0.18 4.42
C LEU A 74 -23.21 0.74 5.63
N VAL A 75 -23.82 1.93 5.63
CA VAL A 75 -23.79 2.85 6.78
C VAL A 75 -24.47 2.21 8.00
N GLU A 76 -25.65 1.62 7.82
CA GLU A 76 -26.33 0.89 8.90
C GLU A 76 -25.49 -0.28 9.42
N PHE A 77 -24.91 -1.08 8.51
CA PHE A 77 -24.00 -2.18 8.88
C PHE A 77 -22.83 -1.68 9.73
N ILE A 78 -22.19 -0.57 9.34
CA ILE A 78 -21.07 0.03 10.06
C ILE A 78 -21.50 0.48 11.46
N ILE A 79 -22.60 1.22 11.56
CA ILE A 79 -23.09 1.78 12.84
C ILE A 79 -23.51 0.66 13.79
N LEU A 80 -24.34 -0.27 13.33
CA LEU A 80 -24.92 -1.32 14.16
C LEU A 80 -23.87 -2.33 14.65
N ASN A 81 -22.79 -2.55 13.90
CA ASN A 81 -21.76 -3.53 14.23
C ASN A 81 -20.46 -2.89 14.76
N GLY A 82 -20.41 -1.57 14.94
CA GLY A 82 -19.23 -0.86 15.41
C GLY A 82 -17.99 -1.10 14.54
N ARG A 83 -18.16 -1.13 13.20
CA ARG A 83 -17.06 -1.42 12.26
C ARG A 83 -16.38 -0.14 11.77
N PRO A 84 -15.07 -0.19 11.42
CA PRO A 84 -14.41 0.94 10.77
C PRO A 84 -14.95 1.14 9.35
N PHE A 85 -14.91 2.38 8.83
CA PHE A 85 -15.39 2.68 7.47
C PHE A 85 -14.59 1.95 6.40
N GLU A 86 -13.30 1.72 6.65
CA GLU A 86 -12.35 1.08 5.77
C GLU A 86 -12.73 -0.37 5.43
N ILE A 87 -13.58 -1.03 6.23
CA ILE A 87 -14.00 -2.41 6.01
C ILE A 87 -14.63 -2.62 4.63
N VAL A 88 -15.35 -1.61 4.10
CA VAL A 88 -16.04 -1.72 2.80
C VAL A 88 -15.08 -1.66 1.62
N ASN A 89 -13.86 -1.18 1.83
CA ASN A 89 -12.79 -1.14 0.83
C ASN A 89 -11.87 -2.36 0.92
N GLY A 90 -12.05 -3.23 1.92
CA GLY A 90 -11.25 -4.43 2.08
C GLY A 90 -11.50 -5.44 0.96
N SER A 91 -10.43 -5.94 0.34
CA SER A 91 -10.53 -6.96 -0.74
C SER A 91 -11.29 -8.21 -0.30
N GLY A 92 -11.13 -8.65 0.95
CA GLY A 92 -11.87 -9.79 1.51
C GLY A 92 -13.38 -9.54 1.59
N PHE A 93 -13.80 -8.32 1.94
CA PHE A 93 -15.21 -7.94 1.96
C PHE A 93 -15.81 -7.90 0.56
N ILE A 94 -15.11 -7.27 -0.39
CA ILE A 94 -15.52 -7.19 -1.80
C ILE A 94 -15.70 -8.59 -2.39
N ASN A 95 -14.68 -9.46 -2.23
CA ASN A 95 -14.72 -10.83 -2.74
C ASN A 95 -15.88 -11.65 -2.12
N THR A 96 -16.19 -11.40 -0.85
CA THR A 96 -17.32 -12.03 -0.17
C THR A 96 -18.65 -11.59 -0.78
N ILE A 97 -18.83 -10.29 -1.02
CA ILE A 97 -20.03 -9.77 -1.70
C ILE A 97 -20.17 -10.35 -3.11
N GLU A 98 -19.10 -10.38 -3.88
CA GLU A 98 -19.11 -10.95 -5.24
C GLU A 98 -19.49 -12.43 -5.22
N CYS A 99 -18.93 -13.21 -4.27
CA CYS A 99 -19.29 -14.61 -4.07
C CYS A 99 -20.78 -14.77 -3.72
N VAL A 100 -21.29 -13.98 -2.77
CA VAL A 100 -22.72 -13.96 -2.40
C VAL A 100 -23.61 -13.63 -3.60
N LEU A 101 -23.25 -12.61 -4.39
CA LEU A 101 -24.00 -12.23 -5.59
C LEU A 101 -23.99 -13.34 -6.64
N GLY A 102 -22.86 -14.04 -6.81
CA GLY A 102 -22.74 -15.20 -7.68
C GLY A 102 -23.68 -16.33 -7.27
N VAL A 103 -23.67 -16.70 -5.99
CA VAL A 103 -24.57 -17.74 -5.44
C VAL A 103 -26.03 -17.34 -5.57
N VAL A 104 -26.38 -16.11 -5.21
CA VAL A 104 -27.76 -15.60 -5.30
C VAL A 104 -28.25 -15.59 -6.74
N ARG A 105 -27.42 -15.20 -7.72
CA ARG A 105 -27.78 -15.24 -9.14
C ARG A 105 -28.13 -16.67 -9.58
N THR A 106 -27.34 -17.67 -9.19
CA THR A 106 -27.60 -19.08 -9.50
C THR A 106 -28.88 -19.60 -8.84
N LEU A 107 -29.17 -19.19 -7.60
CA LEU A 107 -30.30 -19.71 -6.85
C LEU A 107 -31.65 -19.05 -7.23
N LEU A 108 -31.65 -17.75 -7.59
CA LEU A 108 -32.87 -17.00 -7.92
C LEU A 108 -33.56 -17.47 -9.21
N GLU A 109 -32.89 -18.27 -10.04
CA GLU A 109 -33.53 -18.97 -11.17
C GLU A 109 -34.53 -20.05 -10.71
N SER A 110 -34.49 -20.45 -9.44
CA SER A 110 -35.21 -21.62 -8.92
C SER A 110 -36.06 -21.37 -7.67
N SER A 111 -35.76 -20.35 -6.84
CA SER A 111 -36.53 -20.07 -5.61
C SER A 111 -36.13 -18.75 -4.92
N THR A 112 -36.89 -18.34 -3.90
CA THR A 112 -36.52 -17.25 -2.99
C THR A 112 -35.53 -17.75 -1.93
N VAL A 113 -34.36 -17.12 -1.83
CA VAL A 113 -33.32 -17.47 -0.84
C VAL A 113 -33.37 -16.50 0.34
N SER A 114 -33.42 -17.02 1.57
CA SER A 114 -33.23 -16.21 2.78
C SER A 114 -31.75 -15.95 3.03
N ALA A 115 -31.39 -14.69 3.30
CA ALA A 115 -30.02 -14.31 3.65
C ALA A 115 -29.49 -15.06 4.88
N SER A 116 -30.34 -15.35 5.87
CA SER A 116 -29.97 -16.11 7.07
C SER A 116 -29.45 -17.51 6.77
N ASN A 117 -29.87 -18.10 5.65
CA ASN A 117 -29.48 -19.45 5.26
C ASN A 117 -28.21 -19.46 4.40
N LEU A 118 -27.82 -18.29 3.88
CA LEU A 118 -26.59 -18.13 3.10
C LEU A 118 -25.39 -17.86 4.00
N ILE A 119 -25.60 -17.18 5.13
CA ILE A 119 -24.54 -16.83 6.07
C ILE A 119 -24.25 -18.02 6.99
N VAL A 120 -22.97 -18.40 7.07
CA VAL A 120 -22.50 -19.48 7.95
C VAL A 120 -22.43 -19.02 9.41
N ASP A 121 -22.72 -19.95 10.33
CA ASP A 121 -22.58 -19.73 11.77
C ASP A 121 -21.12 -19.41 12.15
N PRO A 122 -20.87 -18.50 13.12
CA PRO A 122 -19.52 -18.13 13.55
C PRO A 122 -18.63 -19.30 13.99
N LYS A 123 -19.17 -20.34 14.64
CA LYS A 123 -18.38 -21.52 15.02
C LYS A 123 -17.96 -22.35 13.81
N THR A 124 -18.78 -22.36 12.78
CA THR A 124 -18.43 -23.00 11.50
C THR A 124 -17.33 -22.22 10.80
N LEU A 125 -17.40 -20.88 10.80
CA LEU A 125 -16.33 -20.04 10.27
C LEU A 125 -15.01 -20.24 11.04
N SER A 126 -15.06 -20.26 12.37
CA SER A 126 -13.88 -20.51 13.22
C SER A 126 -13.18 -21.82 12.87
N ARG A 127 -13.93 -22.94 12.84
CA ARG A 127 -13.37 -24.25 12.45
C ARG A 127 -12.79 -24.24 11.04
N HIS A 128 -13.39 -23.47 10.13
CA HIS A 128 -12.89 -23.36 8.76
C HIS A 128 -11.60 -22.55 8.69
N ILE A 129 -11.44 -21.52 9.52
CA ILE A 129 -10.18 -20.77 9.67
C ILE A 129 -9.08 -21.70 10.16
N ASP A 130 -9.33 -22.51 11.20
CA ASP A 130 -8.34 -23.46 11.73
C ASP A 130 -7.87 -24.45 10.65
N ARG A 131 -8.83 -25.02 9.90
CA ARG A 131 -8.53 -25.93 8.79
C ARG A 131 -7.68 -25.25 7.69
N ILE A 132 -8.06 -24.04 7.27
CA ILE A 132 -7.29 -23.30 6.26
C ILE A 132 -5.88 -22.98 6.79
N TYR A 133 -5.76 -22.61 8.07
CA TYR A 133 -4.48 -22.34 8.71
C TYR A 133 -3.58 -23.58 8.64
N ASP A 134 -4.08 -24.75 9.05
CA ASP A 134 -3.32 -26.00 9.02
C ASP A 134 -2.91 -26.41 7.60
N GLU A 135 -3.80 -26.22 6.62
CA GLU A 135 -3.51 -26.48 5.21
C GLU A 135 -2.38 -25.59 4.68
N ARG A 136 -2.43 -24.28 4.99
CA ARG A 136 -1.38 -23.33 4.59
C ARG A 136 -0.09 -23.56 5.35
N LYS A 137 -0.15 -23.89 6.63
CA LYS A 137 1.01 -24.24 7.46
C LYS A 137 1.74 -25.44 6.88
N CYS A 138 1.05 -26.51 6.50
CA CYS A 138 1.65 -27.66 5.83
C CYS A 138 2.38 -27.28 4.52
N GLN A 139 1.79 -26.39 3.72
CA GLN A 139 2.42 -25.89 2.48
C GLN A 139 3.68 -25.05 2.76
N LEU A 140 3.69 -24.27 3.84
CA LEU A 140 4.83 -23.43 4.21
C LEU A 140 5.98 -24.26 4.81
N ILE A 141 5.68 -25.28 5.61
CA ILE A 141 6.71 -26.17 6.19
C ILE A 141 7.57 -26.79 5.08
N SER A 142 6.94 -27.29 4.01
CA SER A 142 7.69 -27.90 2.90
C SER A 142 8.55 -26.87 2.16
N LEU A 143 8.08 -25.63 2.01
CA LEU A 143 8.87 -24.54 1.45
C LEU A 143 10.06 -24.19 2.35
N PHE A 144 9.84 -24.06 3.65
CA PHE A 144 10.87 -23.66 4.62
C PHE A 144 12.00 -24.69 4.76
N GLN A 145 11.71 -25.97 4.58
CA GLN A 145 12.76 -27.01 4.53
C GLN A 145 13.79 -26.79 3.41
N THR A 146 13.46 -26.00 2.39
CA THR A 146 14.39 -25.67 1.29
C THR A 146 15.24 -24.43 1.56
N ILE A 147 14.91 -23.65 2.60
CA ILE A 147 15.58 -22.39 2.92
C ILE A 147 16.82 -22.68 3.77
N LYS A 148 18.00 -22.21 3.30
CA LYS A 148 19.28 -22.41 4.00
C LYS A 148 19.53 -21.41 5.14
N SER A 149 18.93 -20.23 5.04
CA SER A 149 19.14 -19.12 5.97
C SER A 149 17.91 -18.21 5.96
N PHE A 150 17.50 -17.74 7.13
CA PHE A 150 16.37 -16.84 7.26
C PHE A 150 16.69 -15.73 8.28
N ILE A 151 15.97 -14.62 8.14
CA ILE A 151 16.00 -13.50 9.08
C ILE A 151 14.59 -13.35 9.63
N ILE A 152 14.48 -13.18 10.94
CA ILE A 152 13.20 -12.92 11.60
C ILE A 152 13.23 -11.53 12.20
N THR A 153 12.23 -10.75 11.87
CA THR A 153 11.93 -9.50 12.57
C THR A 153 10.94 -9.78 13.69
N VAL A 154 11.19 -9.24 14.87
CA VAL A 154 10.28 -9.31 16.01
C VAL A 154 9.99 -7.90 16.48
N ASP A 155 8.71 -7.54 16.48
CA ASP A 155 8.23 -6.23 16.90
C ASP A 155 7.59 -6.36 18.29
N PHE A 156 7.92 -5.42 19.18
CA PHE A 156 7.42 -5.36 20.55
C PHE A 156 6.74 -4.01 20.77
N TRP A 157 5.49 -4.03 21.23
CA TRP A 157 4.84 -2.80 21.66
C TRP A 157 3.95 -3.01 22.88
N LYS A 158 3.86 -1.98 23.73
CA LYS A 158 2.99 -1.98 24.91
C LYS A 158 1.66 -1.30 24.60
N GLY A 159 0.56 -2.04 24.79
CA GLY A 159 -0.80 -1.49 24.71
C GLY A 159 -1.16 -0.69 25.96
N TYR A 160 -0.98 0.63 25.93
CA TYR A 160 -1.25 1.50 27.09
C TYR A 160 -2.72 1.50 27.57
N PHE A 161 -3.68 1.18 26.69
CA PHE A 161 -5.11 1.22 27.02
C PHE A 161 -5.70 -0.11 27.49
N THR A 162 -5.09 -1.23 27.12
CA THR A 162 -5.56 -2.57 27.48
C THR A 162 -4.79 -3.14 28.67
N GLY A 163 -3.63 -2.56 29.01
CA GLY A 163 -2.68 -3.15 29.97
C GLY A 163 -1.97 -4.38 29.42
N VAL A 164 -2.32 -4.81 28.20
CA VAL A 164 -1.78 -5.97 27.52
C VAL A 164 -0.51 -5.57 26.78
N HIS A 165 0.57 -6.31 27.05
CA HIS A 165 1.78 -6.23 26.27
C HIS A 165 1.59 -7.01 24.97
N TYR A 166 1.74 -6.35 23.83
CA TYR A 166 1.68 -6.98 22.51
C TYR A 166 3.13 -7.22 22.04
N ALA A 167 3.78 -8.22 22.60
CA ALA A 167 4.28 -9.26 21.71
C ALA A 167 3.07 -10.18 21.47
N ALA A 168 3.08 -11.08 20.50
CA ALA A 168 2.17 -12.21 20.66
C ALA A 168 2.44 -12.84 22.05
N TYR A 169 1.49 -12.66 23.00
CA TYR A 169 1.50 -13.06 24.42
C TYR A 169 2.07 -12.12 25.51
N GLU A 170 1.37 -12.11 26.65
CA GLU A 170 1.84 -11.65 27.97
C GLU A 170 2.98 -12.56 28.46
N LEU A 171 4.21 -12.30 28.01
CA LEU A 171 5.38 -12.92 28.61
C LEU A 171 5.56 -12.30 30.00
N GLU A 172 5.11 -13.01 31.04
CA GLU A 172 5.54 -12.74 32.42
C GLU A 172 7.07 -12.62 32.42
N ASN A 173 7.56 -11.43 32.76
CA ASN A 173 8.98 -11.07 32.69
C ASN A 173 9.56 -11.18 31.27
N GLN A 174 9.49 -10.08 30.50
CA GLN A 174 10.10 -9.87 29.17
C GLN A 174 11.64 -9.92 29.19
N THR A 175 12.20 -11.01 29.70
CA THR A 175 13.63 -11.27 29.69
C THR A 175 14.01 -11.87 28.34
N SER A 176 15.23 -11.60 27.87
CA SER A 176 15.75 -12.13 26.59
C SER A 176 15.59 -13.66 26.46
N PRO A 177 15.80 -14.49 27.52
CA PRO A 177 15.56 -15.93 27.45
C PRO A 177 14.10 -16.31 27.19
N ASN A 178 13.15 -15.59 27.79
CA ASN A 178 11.72 -15.86 27.63
C ASN A 178 11.25 -15.49 26.22
N ILE A 179 11.68 -14.33 25.71
CA ILE A 179 11.45 -13.92 24.32
C ILE A 179 12.02 -14.97 23.34
N ARG A 180 13.27 -15.40 23.55
CA ARG A 180 13.90 -16.42 22.70
C ARG A 180 13.14 -17.75 22.73
N ARG A 181 12.68 -18.20 23.91
CA ARG A 181 11.88 -19.41 24.05
C ARG A 181 10.57 -19.31 23.27
N PHE A 182 9.90 -18.16 23.37
CA PHE A 182 8.66 -17.90 22.66
C PHE A 182 8.84 -17.91 21.14
N VAL A 183 9.82 -17.16 20.61
CA VAL A 183 10.11 -17.16 19.17
C VAL A 183 10.47 -18.57 18.69
N ASN A 184 11.27 -19.32 19.47
CA ASN A 184 11.56 -20.72 19.17
C ASN A 184 10.32 -21.61 19.14
N SER A 185 9.33 -21.41 20.03
CA SER A 185 8.09 -22.20 19.99
C SER A 185 7.28 -21.94 18.72
N ILE A 186 7.21 -20.68 18.26
CA ILE A 186 6.58 -20.35 16.99
C ILE A 186 7.36 -20.99 15.84
N LEU A 187 8.69 -20.89 15.82
CA LEU A 187 9.49 -21.50 14.76
C LEU A 187 9.34 -23.02 14.72
N ALA A 188 9.29 -23.67 15.87
CA ALA A 188 9.11 -25.11 15.97
C ALA A 188 7.78 -25.56 15.36
N GLU A 189 6.73 -24.75 15.44
CA GLU A 189 5.47 -25.02 14.74
C GLU A 189 5.63 -25.14 13.22
N PHE A 190 6.60 -24.42 12.64
CA PHE A 190 6.93 -24.46 11.22
C PHE A 190 8.12 -25.38 10.89
N GLY A 191 8.56 -26.21 11.85
CA GLY A 191 9.72 -27.09 11.69
C GLY A 191 11.05 -26.35 11.60
N LEU A 192 11.10 -25.09 12.05
CA LEU A 192 12.29 -24.26 12.09
C LEU A 192 12.87 -24.22 13.51
N SER A 193 14.17 -23.94 13.61
CA SER A 193 14.83 -23.68 14.87
C SER A 193 15.96 -22.67 14.66
N PHE A 194 16.33 -21.92 15.71
CA PHE A 194 17.54 -21.12 15.67
C PHE A 194 18.77 -22.03 15.68
N ASP A 195 19.34 -22.29 14.51
CA ASP A 195 20.72 -22.74 14.42
C ASP A 195 21.62 -21.53 14.67
N THR A 196 22.55 -21.67 15.62
CA THR A 196 23.49 -20.63 16.05
C THR A 196 24.41 -20.09 14.95
N SER A 197 24.43 -20.72 13.77
CA SER A 197 25.41 -20.44 12.72
C SER A 197 24.89 -19.66 11.49
N SER A 198 23.57 -19.54 11.27
CA SER A 198 23.02 -19.00 10.01
C SER A 198 21.72 -18.20 10.11
N SER A 199 21.19 -17.99 11.32
CA SER A 199 19.91 -17.32 11.55
C SER A 199 20.09 -16.02 12.32
N TYR A 200 19.45 -14.94 11.86
CA TYR A 200 19.53 -13.62 12.50
C TYR A 200 18.17 -13.19 13.04
N VAL A 201 18.17 -12.55 14.21
CA VAL A 201 17.00 -11.93 14.82
C VAL A 201 17.19 -10.42 14.84
N VAL A 202 16.24 -9.70 14.28
CA VAL A 202 16.18 -8.24 14.32
C VAL A 202 15.04 -7.87 15.25
N SER A 203 15.35 -7.22 16.37
CA SER A 203 14.35 -6.62 17.27
C SER A 203 14.66 -5.14 17.48
N ASP A 204 13.66 -4.40 17.96
CA ASP A 204 13.87 -3.07 18.49
C ASP A 204 14.65 -3.12 19.82
N ASN A 205 15.34 -2.03 20.15
CA ASN A 205 15.91 -1.79 21.47
C ASN A 205 15.10 -0.65 22.10
N GLU A 206 14.03 -1.02 22.80
CA GLU A 206 12.90 -0.18 23.18
C GLU A 206 13.28 1.06 24.02
N ASN A 207 14.47 1.09 24.64
CA ASN A 207 14.74 2.04 25.71
C ASN A 207 15.06 3.50 25.31
N ARG A 208 15.27 3.87 24.04
CA ARG A 208 15.95 5.17 23.78
C ARG A 208 15.49 6.07 22.63
N MET A 209 14.51 5.71 21.80
CA MET A 209 14.18 6.58 20.66
C MET A 209 12.94 7.47 20.90
N ARG A 210 13.15 8.71 21.37
CA ARG A 210 12.16 9.80 21.33
C ARG A 210 12.59 10.95 20.41
N CYS A 211 11.62 11.45 19.66
CA CYS A 211 11.73 12.26 18.45
C CYS A 211 12.43 13.63 18.58
N ALA A 212 13.06 14.02 17.47
CA ALA A 212 12.90 15.32 16.83
C ALA A 212 12.93 15.09 15.29
N PHE A 213 12.21 15.92 14.51
CA PHE A 213 11.97 15.85 13.04
C PHE A 213 10.95 14.82 12.53
N VAL A 214 9.69 15.26 12.44
CA VAL A 214 8.57 14.45 11.91
C VAL A 214 8.75 14.07 10.44
N ASP A 215 9.26 14.99 9.61
CA ASP A 215 9.35 14.77 8.15
C ASP A 215 10.58 13.94 7.74
N LEU A 216 11.74 14.16 8.38
CA LEU A 216 12.94 13.32 8.18
C LEU A 216 12.73 11.91 8.72
N LYS A 217 12.06 11.79 9.87
CA LYS A 217 11.66 10.49 10.43
C LYS A 217 10.77 9.74 9.45
N ARG A 218 9.82 10.41 8.79
CA ARG A 218 8.92 9.75 7.84
C ARG A 218 9.67 9.10 6.68
N VAL A 219 10.58 9.82 6.02
CA VAL A 219 11.34 9.28 4.87
C VAL A 219 12.21 8.08 5.26
N VAL A 220 12.89 8.16 6.40
CA VAL A 220 13.79 7.08 6.86
C VAL A 220 12.99 5.88 7.35
N VAL A 221 11.95 6.09 8.15
CA VAL A 221 11.10 5.01 8.68
C VAL A 221 10.35 4.33 7.53
N GLU A 222 9.71 5.07 6.63
CA GLU A 222 8.99 4.49 5.49
C GLU A 222 9.91 3.60 4.63
N LYS A 223 11.16 4.05 4.40
CA LYS A 223 12.12 3.28 3.60
C LYS A 223 12.69 2.06 4.32
N LEU A 224 12.92 2.14 5.63
CA LEU A 224 13.47 1.02 6.40
C LEU A 224 12.40 -0.02 6.79
N SER A 225 11.14 0.40 6.88
CA SER A 225 9.97 -0.45 7.19
C SER A 225 9.30 -1.05 5.94
N ASP A 226 9.89 -0.92 4.75
CA ASP A 226 9.34 -1.54 3.53
C ASP A 226 9.52 -3.07 3.56
N GLU A 227 8.43 -3.81 3.76
CA GLU A 227 8.44 -5.28 3.79
C GLU A 227 8.52 -5.92 2.39
N LYS A 228 8.30 -5.14 1.32
CA LYS A 228 8.23 -5.67 -0.06
C LYS A 228 9.57 -5.60 -0.79
N ARG A 229 10.56 -4.92 -0.21
CA ARG A 229 11.87 -4.70 -0.81
C ARG A 229 12.95 -4.94 0.23
N PRO A 230 14.15 -5.44 -0.14
CA PRO A 230 15.26 -5.49 0.80
C PRO A 230 15.57 -4.09 1.33
N THR A 231 15.66 -3.89 2.64
CA THR A 231 15.91 -2.56 3.23
C THR A 231 17.24 -2.44 3.98
N ILE A 232 17.87 -3.57 4.35
CA ILE A 232 19.11 -3.58 5.15
C ILE A 232 20.26 -2.78 4.51
N HIS A 233 20.36 -2.78 3.18
CA HIS A 233 21.35 -2.01 2.42
C HIS A 233 21.12 -0.48 2.46
N LEU A 234 19.96 -0.03 2.95
CA LEU A 234 19.63 1.39 3.09
C LEU A 234 20.01 1.92 4.47
N VAL A 235 20.35 1.08 5.43
CA VAL A 235 20.66 1.50 6.81
C VAL A 235 21.86 2.47 6.84
N VAL A 236 22.94 2.15 6.14
CA VAL A 236 24.14 3.00 6.11
C VAL A 236 23.90 4.30 5.31
N PRO A 237 23.37 4.26 4.07
CA PRO A 237 23.06 5.49 3.33
C PRO A 237 22.06 6.40 4.02
N LEU A 238 21.03 5.86 4.68
CA LEU A 238 20.03 6.68 5.39
C LEU A 238 20.59 7.26 6.69
N ARG A 239 21.46 6.54 7.40
CA ARG A 239 22.23 7.11 8.52
C ARG A 239 23.07 8.29 8.05
N GLN A 240 23.81 8.13 6.95
CA GLN A 240 24.63 9.21 6.39
C GLN A 240 23.77 10.39 5.90
N TYR A 241 22.62 10.11 5.27
CA TYR A 241 21.66 11.13 4.88
C TYR A 241 21.19 11.97 6.08
N LEU A 242 20.86 11.35 7.20
CA LEU A 242 20.47 12.07 8.42
C LEU A 242 21.60 12.93 8.99
N ILE A 243 22.84 12.42 8.99
CA ILE A 243 24.02 13.19 9.38
C ILE A 243 24.18 14.42 8.47
N ASN A 244 24.02 14.24 7.15
CA ASN A 244 24.11 15.33 6.19
C ASN A 244 22.99 16.38 6.39
N CYS A 245 21.81 15.98 6.82
CA CYS A 245 20.74 16.92 7.19
C CYS A 245 21.04 17.71 8.47
N CYS A 246 21.98 17.26 9.31
CA CYS A 246 22.40 17.94 10.52
C CYS A 246 23.60 18.88 10.31
N VAL A 247 24.05 19.08 9.07
CA VAL A 247 25.09 20.06 8.74
C VAL A 247 24.61 21.47 9.14
N ILE A 248 25.44 22.17 9.89
CA ILE A 248 25.18 23.54 10.34
C ILE A 248 25.56 24.51 9.22
N HIS A 249 24.68 25.46 8.93
CA HIS A 249 24.89 26.53 7.98
C HIS A 249 25.01 27.89 8.70
N ASP A 250 25.67 28.85 8.07
CA ASP A 250 25.94 30.17 8.65
C ASP A 250 24.65 30.98 8.93
N ASP A 251 23.56 30.64 8.25
CA ASP A 251 22.23 31.24 8.39
C ASP A 251 21.32 30.50 9.39
N ASP A 252 21.78 29.41 10.01
CA ASP A 252 21.01 28.70 11.02
C ASP A 252 20.85 29.53 12.31
N GLU A 253 19.63 29.61 12.82
CA GLU A 253 19.37 30.20 14.13
C GLU A 253 19.95 29.34 15.28
N GLY A 254 20.34 29.97 16.39
CA GLY A 254 20.99 29.28 17.52
C GLY A 254 20.21 28.08 18.10
N GLY A 255 18.86 28.15 18.06
CA GLY A 255 18.00 27.03 18.44
C GLY A 255 18.12 25.84 17.48
N LEU A 256 18.12 26.10 16.17
CA LEU A 256 18.28 25.08 15.14
C LEU A 256 19.67 24.44 15.20
N ILE A 257 20.72 25.23 15.40
CA ILE A 257 22.09 24.73 15.59
C ILE A 257 22.15 23.73 16.75
N SER A 258 21.53 24.08 17.89
CA SER A 258 21.53 23.23 19.09
C SER A 258 20.82 21.90 18.84
N ILE A 259 19.70 21.93 18.10
CA ILE A 259 18.94 20.74 17.72
C ILE A 259 19.74 19.86 16.74
N LYS A 260 20.35 20.46 15.69
CA LYS A 260 21.18 19.73 14.72
C LYS A 260 22.35 19.01 15.39
N LYS A 261 23.06 19.69 16.30
CA LYS A 261 24.15 19.11 17.10
C LYS A 261 23.68 17.94 17.96
N PHE A 262 22.57 18.13 18.67
CA PHE A 262 22.00 17.08 19.51
C PHE A 262 21.68 15.83 18.67
N ILE A 263 21.07 15.98 17.50
CA ILE A 263 20.71 14.83 16.66
C ILE A 263 21.92 14.17 16.04
N ASP A 264 22.88 14.94 15.52
CA ASP A 264 24.12 14.37 14.99
C ASP A 264 24.83 13.50 16.05
N ASP A 265 24.89 13.98 17.29
CA ASP A 265 25.41 13.22 18.43
C ASP A 265 24.58 11.94 18.71
N GLN A 266 23.24 12.04 18.74
CA GLN A 266 22.38 10.87 18.96
C GLN A 266 22.50 9.84 17.83
N ILE A 267 22.58 10.26 16.56
CA ILE A 267 22.77 9.33 15.44
C ILE A 267 24.13 8.63 15.55
N LYS A 268 25.19 9.37 15.87
CA LYS A 268 26.54 8.80 15.99
C LYS A 268 26.66 7.81 17.14
N THR A 269 26.05 8.13 18.29
CA THR A 269 26.16 7.33 19.52
C THR A 269 25.17 6.18 19.59
N MET A 270 23.96 6.34 19.06
CA MET A 270 22.90 5.35 19.20
C MET A 270 22.66 4.52 17.94
N TRP A 271 22.88 5.07 16.74
CA TRP A 271 22.71 4.33 15.50
C TRP A 271 24.01 3.62 15.13
N ILE A 272 24.22 2.45 15.74
CA ILE A 272 25.37 1.60 15.50
C ILE A 272 25.08 0.67 14.31
N SER A 273 25.80 0.87 13.21
CA SER A 273 25.78 -0.06 12.08
C SER A 273 26.65 -1.27 12.38
N GLN A 274 26.07 -2.46 12.25
CA GLN A 274 26.78 -3.75 12.29
C GLN A 274 27.33 -4.13 10.91
N ASP A 275 28.24 -5.11 10.85
CA ASP A 275 28.91 -5.57 9.63
C ASP A 275 27.93 -5.99 8.52
N GLU A 276 26.80 -6.57 8.89
CA GLU A 276 25.75 -6.98 7.96
C GLU A 276 25.16 -5.78 7.20
N HIS A 277 25.04 -4.62 7.85
CA HIS A 277 24.55 -3.40 7.21
C HIS A 277 25.57 -2.86 6.19
N LEU A 278 26.85 -2.92 6.53
CA LEU A 278 27.95 -2.50 5.65
C LEU A 278 28.04 -3.43 4.45
N LEU A 279 28.07 -4.74 4.68
CA LEU A 279 28.09 -5.76 3.63
C LEU A 279 26.90 -5.63 2.69
N ALA A 280 25.68 -5.48 3.23
CA ALA A 280 24.50 -5.28 2.40
C ALA A 280 24.58 -4.02 1.53
N THR A 281 25.13 -2.93 2.07
CA THR A 281 25.33 -1.68 1.32
C THR A 281 26.34 -1.86 0.19
N ILE A 282 27.48 -2.51 0.45
CA ILE A 282 28.55 -2.78 -0.53
C ILE A 282 28.05 -3.71 -1.65
N LEU A 283 27.23 -4.70 -1.30
CA LEU A 283 26.65 -5.63 -2.27
C LEU A 283 25.62 -4.97 -3.19
N HIS A 284 25.07 -3.81 -2.82
CA HIS A 284 24.09 -3.11 -3.64
C HIS A 284 24.76 -2.46 -4.87
N PRO A 285 24.40 -2.84 -6.11
CA PRO A 285 25.12 -2.42 -7.32
C PRO A 285 25.23 -0.91 -7.51
N GLN A 286 24.22 -0.16 -7.07
CA GLN A 286 24.16 1.30 -7.23
C GLN A 286 24.86 2.06 -6.10
N LEU A 287 25.26 1.39 -5.02
CA LEU A 287 25.90 2.02 -3.85
C LEU A 287 27.40 1.68 -3.76
N LYS A 288 27.97 1.02 -4.78
CA LYS A 288 29.39 0.67 -4.85
C LYS A 288 30.35 1.86 -4.90
N HIS A 289 29.83 3.06 -5.18
CA HIS A 289 30.58 4.31 -5.23
C HIS A 289 30.23 5.24 -4.07
N PHE A 290 29.60 4.71 -3.03
CA PHE A 290 29.22 5.45 -1.84
C PHE A 290 30.42 5.50 -0.88
N ASP A 291 31.46 6.23 -1.29
CA ASP A 291 32.61 6.62 -0.46
C ASP A 291 32.49 8.10 -0.07
#